data_AF-A0A7C4J9P6-F1
#
_entry.id   AF-A0A7C4J9P6-F1
#
_cell.length_a   1.000
_cell.length_b   1.000
_cell.length_c   1.000
_cell.angle_alpha   90.00
_cell.angle_beta   90.00
_cell.angle_gamma   90.00
#
_symmetry.space_group_name_H-M   'P 1'
#
loop_
_entity.id
_entity.type
_entity.pdbx_description
1 polymer ?
#
loop_
_entity_poly.entity_id
_entity_poly.type
_entity_poly.pdbx_seq_one_letter_code
_entity_poly.pdbx_strand_id
1 'polypeptide(L)'
;RAALAEAEAALTVVQANQANYRASLAVQIAAAEAEIKTAQSQAVVAAAGRDNSATIKDLEAQLASLRYQLQQLITARDQLYLFDRDKGSAAENVRQQIAATQQASAAVESQIAALRSGSPADRAVLAQMAAAEAGAAAARARLAQLQAEADGKAVDTFAAQLQQAEAAVAAARLTLAETELIAPFGGTVAQLNLKVGEQIASGAPAVVLADLSGWIIETDDVTEIKVPEIQVGQTVSIKVDALPELELTGQVESIGAVSQVRSGDVTYPVKIKLTTSDPRLRWGMTAAVTFEK
;
A
#
# COMPACT_ATOMS: atom_id res chain seq x y z
N ARG A 1 18.29 -21.65 6.27
CA ARG A 1 18.87 -20.31 6.53
C ARG A 1 19.02 -19.48 5.25
N ALA A 2 19.64 -19.99 4.18
CA ALA A 2 19.75 -19.28 2.90
C ALA A 2 18.38 -18.89 2.31
N ALA A 3 17.42 -19.82 2.25
CA ALA A 3 16.07 -19.55 1.73
C ALA A 3 15.31 -18.46 2.52
N LEU A 4 15.54 -18.35 3.84
CA LEU A 4 14.93 -17.29 4.66
C LEU A 4 15.53 -15.93 4.31
N ALA A 5 16.86 -15.85 4.20
CA ALA A 5 17.55 -14.62 3.83
C ALA A 5 17.13 -14.14 2.41
N GLU A 6 16.94 -15.08 1.49
CA GLU A 6 16.44 -14.79 0.14
C GLU A 6 15.01 -14.24 0.15
N ALA A 7 14.09 -14.86 0.92
CA ALA A 7 12.72 -14.40 1.06
C ALA A 7 12.64 -13.01 1.74
N GLU A 8 13.44 -12.76 2.77
CA GLU A 8 13.51 -11.46 3.46
C GLU A 8 14.10 -10.36 2.55
N ALA A 9 15.09 -10.70 1.72
CA ALA A 9 15.61 -9.80 0.71
C ALA A 9 14.54 -9.46 -0.35
N ALA A 10 13.78 -10.46 -0.82
CA ALA A 10 12.69 -10.25 -1.76
C ALA A 10 11.58 -9.35 -1.18
N LEU A 11 11.20 -9.55 0.09
CA LEU A 11 10.26 -8.68 0.80
C LEU A 11 10.77 -7.22 0.85
N THR A 12 12.05 -7.04 1.16
CA THR A 12 12.69 -5.72 1.20
C THR A 12 12.65 -5.04 -0.17
N VAL A 13 12.88 -5.78 -1.25
CA VAL A 13 12.79 -5.26 -2.63
C VAL A 13 11.36 -4.81 -2.96
N VAL A 14 10.33 -5.59 -2.59
CA VAL A 14 8.93 -5.20 -2.82
C VAL A 14 8.57 -3.92 -2.04
N GLN A 15 9.00 -3.82 -0.79
CA GLN A 15 8.80 -2.63 0.04
C GLN A 15 9.51 -1.40 -0.55
N ALA A 16 10.75 -1.56 -1.01
CA ALA A 16 11.49 -0.49 -1.67
C ALA A 16 10.81 -0.03 -2.97
N ASN A 17 10.32 -0.97 -3.78
CA ASN A 17 9.59 -0.66 -5.02
C ASN A 17 8.30 0.11 -4.73
N GLN A 18 7.54 -0.29 -3.72
CA GLN A 18 6.33 0.43 -3.29
C GLN A 18 6.66 1.86 -2.81
N ALA A 19 7.72 2.03 -2.01
CA ALA A 19 8.15 3.32 -1.52
C ALA A 19 8.61 4.24 -2.67
N ASN A 20 9.42 3.72 -3.60
CA ASN A 20 9.87 4.45 -4.79
C ASN A 20 8.69 4.86 -5.67
N TYR A 21 7.73 3.98 -5.87
CA TYR A 21 6.52 4.30 -6.64
C TYR A 21 5.71 5.42 -5.98
N ARG A 22 5.45 5.33 -4.66
CA ARG A 22 4.75 6.40 -3.91
C ARG A 22 5.49 7.73 -3.96
N ALA A 23 6.81 7.72 -3.80
CA ALA A 23 7.63 8.93 -3.91
C ALA A 23 7.55 9.54 -5.31
N SER A 24 7.61 8.71 -6.36
CA SER A 24 7.50 9.17 -7.74
C SER A 24 6.12 9.78 -8.03
N LEU A 25 5.05 9.21 -7.46
CA LEU A 25 3.69 9.69 -7.64
C LEU A 25 3.48 11.04 -6.94
N ALA A 26 4.02 11.21 -5.73
CA ALA A 26 3.99 12.48 -5.02
C ALA A 26 4.70 13.60 -5.80
N VAL A 27 5.86 13.30 -6.40
CA VAL A 27 6.58 14.24 -7.27
C VAL A 27 5.76 14.61 -8.51
N GLN A 28 5.09 13.64 -9.14
CA GLN A 28 4.23 13.89 -10.30
C GLN A 28 2.99 14.73 -9.96
N ILE A 29 2.37 14.49 -8.80
CA ILE A 29 1.25 15.30 -8.29
C ILE A 29 1.69 16.75 -8.08
N ALA A 30 2.82 16.96 -7.38
CA ALA A 30 3.36 18.30 -7.15
C ALA A 30 3.72 19.02 -8.46
N ALA A 31 4.24 18.29 -9.45
CA ALA A 31 4.53 18.84 -10.78
C ALA A 31 3.23 19.27 -11.50
N ALA A 32 2.16 18.46 -11.45
CA ALA A 32 0.88 18.80 -12.04
C ALA A 32 0.22 20.03 -11.36
N GLU A 33 0.33 20.15 -10.03
CA GLU A 33 -0.12 21.33 -9.29
C GLU A 33 0.66 22.60 -9.69
N ALA A 34 1.98 22.48 -9.86
CA ALA A 34 2.82 23.58 -10.32
C ALA A 34 2.48 24.00 -11.77
N GLU A 35 2.19 23.05 -12.66
CA GLU A 35 1.71 23.31 -14.02
C GLU A 35 0.38 24.10 -13.99
N ILE A 36 -0.59 23.71 -13.15
CA ILE A 36 -1.86 24.44 -12.98
C ILE A 36 -1.61 25.88 -12.54
N LYS A 37 -0.77 26.08 -11.51
CA LYS A 37 -0.45 27.41 -11.00
C LYS A 37 0.22 28.29 -12.06
N THR A 38 1.13 27.70 -12.84
CA THR A 38 1.82 28.39 -13.94
C THR A 38 0.82 28.81 -15.02
N ALA A 39 -0.05 27.90 -15.47
CA ALA A 39 -1.07 28.18 -16.47
C ALA A 39 -2.05 29.27 -16.01
N GLN A 40 -2.47 29.25 -14.73
CA GLN A 40 -3.31 30.32 -14.16
C GLN A 40 -2.59 31.67 -14.13
N SER A 41 -1.31 31.69 -13.76
CA SER A 41 -0.53 32.92 -13.76
C SER A 41 -0.38 33.51 -15.17
N GLN A 42 -0.19 32.67 -16.18
CA GLN A 42 -0.14 33.10 -17.58
C GLN A 42 -1.48 33.66 -18.06
N ALA A 43 -2.61 33.07 -17.64
CA ALA A 43 -3.94 33.60 -17.94
C ALA A 43 -4.16 34.99 -17.30
N VAL A 44 -3.70 35.21 -16.06
CA VAL A 44 -3.79 36.53 -15.39
C VAL A 44 -2.91 37.57 -16.09
N VAL A 45 -1.68 37.21 -16.46
CA VAL A 45 -0.78 38.12 -17.19
C VAL A 45 -1.33 38.46 -18.57
N ALA A 46 -1.89 37.48 -19.28
CA ALA A 46 -2.56 37.71 -20.56
C ALA A 46 -3.78 38.64 -20.40
N ALA A 47 -4.61 38.41 -19.38
CA ALA A 47 -5.75 39.28 -19.08
C ALA A 47 -5.32 40.73 -18.74
N ALA A 48 -4.23 40.89 -17.99
CA ALA A 48 -3.66 42.20 -17.67
C ALA A 48 -3.16 42.96 -18.92
N GLY A 49 -2.62 42.24 -19.92
CA GLY A 49 -2.20 42.82 -21.20
C GLY A 49 -3.34 43.41 -22.05
N ARG A 50 -4.61 43.14 -21.69
CA ARG A 50 -5.80 43.68 -22.35
C ARG A 50 -6.28 45.01 -21.74
N ASP A 51 -5.76 45.41 -20.57
CA ASP A 51 -6.18 46.64 -19.92
C ASP A 51 -5.57 47.87 -20.59
N ASN A 52 -6.19 48.26 -21.70
CA ASN A 52 -5.82 49.47 -22.44
C ASN A 52 -6.44 50.73 -21.83
N SER A 53 -7.10 50.65 -20.66
CA SER A 53 -7.86 51.77 -20.10
C SER A 53 -6.98 53.00 -19.80
N ALA A 54 -5.77 52.77 -19.28
CA ALA A 54 -4.79 53.82 -19.01
C ALA A 54 -4.32 54.49 -20.32
N THR A 55 -3.95 53.69 -21.32
CA THR A 55 -3.50 54.18 -22.63
C THR A 55 -4.60 54.93 -23.38
N ILE A 56 -5.84 54.44 -23.32
CA ILE A 56 -7.01 55.13 -23.89
C ILE A 56 -7.22 56.48 -23.20
N LYS A 57 -7.11 56.53 -21.87
CA LYS A 57 -7.25 57.77 -21.10
C LYS A 57 -6.17 58.80 -21.44
N ASP A 58 -4.92 58.36 -21.63
CA ASP A 58 -3.82 59.22 -22.06
C ASP A 58 -4.03 59.76 -23.49
N LEU A 59 -4.47 58.90 -24.41
CA LEU A 59 -4.80 59.31 -25.79
C LEU A 59 -6.00 60.26 -25.83
N GLU A 60 -7.02 60.06 -24.97
CA GLU A 60 -8.15 60.97 -24.82
C GLU A 60 -7.71 62.34 -24.30
N ALA A 61 -6.77 62.39 -23.35
CA ALA A 61 -6.18 63.63 -22.87
C ALA A 61 -5.37 64.35 -23.98
N GLN A 62 -4.60 63.60 -24.78
CA GLN A 62 -3.89 64.15 -25.95
C GLN A 62 -4.87 64.71 -26.99
N LEU A 63 -5.95 63.98 -27.29
CA LEU A 63 -6.99 64.43 -28.22
C LEU A 63 -7.66 65.72 -27.73
N ALA A 64 -7.94 65.83 -26.43
CA ALA A 64 -8.49 67.05 -25.84
C ALA A 64 -7.54 68.26 -26.03
N SER A 65 -6.22 68.05 -25.84
CA SER A 65 -5.21 69.10 -26.04
C SER A 65 -5.12 69.56 -27.51
N LEU A 66 -5.17 68.62 -28.46
CA LEU A 66 -5.18 68.90 -29.90
C LEU A 66 -6.44 69.66 -30.33
N ARG A 67 -7.60 69.28 -29.80
CA ARG A 67 -8.87 69.97 -30.07
C ARG A 67 -8.85 71.42 -29.56
N TYR A 68 -8.25 71.64 -28.40
CA TYR A 68 -8.05 72.99 -27.86
C TYR A 68 -7.12 73.83 -28.75
N GLN A 69 -5.99 73.27 -29.20
CA GLN A 69 -5.10 73.94 -30.16
C GLN A 69 -5.80 74.27 -31.47
N LEU A 70 -6.59 73.34 -32.01
CA LEU A 70 -7.37 73.56 -33.23
C LEU A 70 -8.34 74.74 -33.08
N GLN A 71 -9.02 74.85 -31.94
CA GLN A 71 -9.94 75.96 -31.65
C GLN A 71 -9.22 77.30 -31.56
N GLN A 72 -8.03 77.34 -30.95
CA GLN A 72 -7.16 78.51 -30.92
C GLN A 72 -6.75 78.94 -32.34
N LEU A 73 -6.34 77.99 -33.19
CA LEU A 73 -5.95 78.25 -34.57
C LEU A 73 -7.12 78.75 -35.43
N ILE A 74 -8.33 78.19 -35.25
CA ILE A 74 -9.54 78.66 -35.94
C ILE A 74 -9.86 80.10 -35.51
N THR A 75 -9.78 80.39 -34.21
CA THR A 75 -10.02 81.76 -33.69
C THR A 75 -8.99 82.74 -34.25
N ALA A 76 -7.71 82.36 -34.28
CA ALA A 76 -6.63 83.17 -34.84
C ALA A 76 -6.81 83.42 -36.35
N ARG A 77 -7.27 82.40 -37.10
CA ARG A 77 -7.66 82.54 -38.50
C ARG A 77 -8.79 83.54 -38.67
N ASP A 78 -9.85 83.44 -37.88
CA ASP A 78 -11.04 84.30 -37.99
C ASP A 78 -10.71 85.77 -37.66
N GLN A 79 -9.80 86.01 -36.70
CA GLN A 79 -9.25 87.34 -36.43
C GLN A 79 -8.45 87.89 -37.61
N LEU A 80 -7.59 87.08 -38.24
CA LEU A 80 -6.85 87.50 -39.44
C LEU A 80 -7.78 87.95 -40.58
N TYR A 81 -8.92 87.28 -40.79
CA TYR A 81 -9.89 87.64 -41.83
C TYR A 81 -10.66 88.94 -41.55
N LEU A 82 -10.81 89.35 -40.30
CA LEU A 82 -11.54 90.58 -39.92
C LEU A 82 -10.68 91.85 -39.99
N PHE A 83 -9.35 91.74 -39.89
CA PHE A 83 -8.46 92.90 -39.70
C PHE A 83 -7.42 93.15 -40.81
N ASP A 84 -7.13 92.21 -41.72
CA ASP A 84 -6.07 92.39 -42.73
C ASP A 84 -6.49 91.88 -44.12
N ARG A 85 -6.78 92.81 -45.06
CA ARG A 85 -7.35 92.51 -46.40
C ARG A 85 -6.32 92.06 -47.43
N ASP A 86 -5.02 92.06 -47.07
CA ASP A 86 -3.93 91.98 -48.05
C ASP A 86 -2.75 91.07 -47.62
N LYS A 87 -2.97 89.82 -47.18
CA LYS A 87 -1.86 88.85 -46.95
C LYS A 87 -2.22 87.40 -47.22
N GLY A 88 -1.85 86.90 -48.40
CA GLY A 88 -1.98 85.50 -48.77
C GLY A 88 -1.12 84.52 -47.94
N SER A 89 0.03 84.92 -47.39
CA SER A 89 0.99 83.99 -46.77
C SER A 89 0.71 83.65 -45.29
N ALA A 90 0.27 84.61 -44.48
CA ALA A 90 -0.03 84.38 -43.05
C ALA A 90 -1.29 83.52 -42.88
N ALA A 91 -2.34 83.81 -43.66
CA ALA A 91 -3.56 83.01 -43.68
C ALA A 91 -3.30 81.57 -44.19
N GLU A 92 -2.37 81.40 -45.13
CA GLU A 92 -1.97 80.09 -45.64
C GLU A 92 -1.21 79.26 -44.59
N ASN A 93 -0.30 79.88 -43.85
CA ASN A 93 0.41 79.20 -42.75
C ASN A 93 -0.56 78.69 -41.66
N VAL A 94 -1.57 79.49 -41.28
CA VAL A 94 -2.58 79.07 -40.31
C VAL A 94 -3.48 77.96 -40.89
N ARG A 95 -3.83 78.02 -42.18
CA ARG A 95 -4.54 76.92 -42.85
C ARG A 95 -3.76 75.61 -42.83
N GLN A 96 -2.46 75.67 -43.10
CA GLN A 96 -1.59 74.48 -43.03
C GLN A 96 -1.51 73.93 -41.61
N GLN A 97 -1.42 74.78 -40.58
CA GLN A 97 -1.44 74.35 -39.18
C GLN A 97 -2.79 73.74 -38.76
N ILE A 98 -3.92 74.31 -39.22
CA ILE A 98 -5.25 73.73 -39.00
C ILE A 98 -5.34 72.34 -39.63
N ALA A 99 -4.93 72.20 -40.90
CA ALA A 99 -4.95 70.91 -41.60
C ALA A 99 -4.05 69.87 -40.92
N ALA A 100 -2.85 70.26 -40.49
CA ALA A 100 -1.93 69.39 -39.76
C ALA A 100 -2.50 68.95 -38.40
N THR A 101 -3.11 69.87 -37.65
CA THR A 101 -3.72 69.57 -36.34
C THR A 101 -4.96 68.68 -36.51
N GLN A 102 -5.76 68.90 -37.56
CA GLN A 102 -6.88 68.03 -37.93
C GLN A 102 -6.41 66.61 -38.25
N GLN A 103 -5.35 66.46 -39.06
CA GLN A 103 -4.76 65.16 -39.36
C GLN A 103 -4.24 64.46 -38.10
N ALA A 104 -3.56 65.18 -37.20
CA ALA A 104 -3.10 64.64 -35.92
C ALA A 104 -4.28 64.18 -35.04
N SER A 105 -5.36 64.97 -34.96
CA SER A 105 -6.56 64.60 -34.19
C SER A 105 -7.26 63.36 -34.73
N ALA A 106 -7.40 63.25 -36.07
CA ALA A 106 -7.99 62.09 -36.72
C ALA A 106 -7.12 60.83 -36.52
N ALA A 107 -5.79 60.98 -36.52
CA ALA A 107 -4.88 59.89 -36.22
C ALA A 107 -5.06 59.37 -34.78
N VAL A 108 -5.14 60.25 -33.77
CA VAL A 108 -5.39 59.86 -32.37
C VAL A 108 -6.77 59.21 -32.20
N GLU A 109 -7.82 59.76 -32.84
CA GLU A 109 -9.16 59.14 -32.82
C GLU A 109 -9.15 57.73 -33.42
N SER A 110 -8.43 57.53 -34.54
CA SER A 110 -8.28 56.21 -35.14
C SER A 110 -7.56 55.22 -34.21
N GLN A 111 -6.57 55.70 -33.44
CA GLN A 111 -5.85 54.88 -32.46
C GLN A 111 -6.75 54.48 -31.28
N ILE A 112 -7.55 55.42 -30.75
CA ILE A 112 -8.54 55.13 -29.71
C ILE A 112 -9.59 54.13 -30.23
N ALA A 113 -10.10 54.32 -31.45
CA ALA A 113 -11.07 53.42 -32.06
C ALA A 113 -10.47 52.01 -32.30
N ALA A 114 -9.20 51.91 -32.71
CA ALA A 114 -8.50 50.64 -32.87
C ALA A 114 -8.29 49.92 -31.53
N LEU A 115 -7.96 50.64 -30.46
CA LEU A 115 -7.83 50.07 -29.11
C LEU A 115 -9.19 49.64 -28.52
N ARG A 116 -10.27 50.36 -28.82
CA ARG A 116 -11.63 50.04 -28.36
C ARG A 116 -12.29 48.88 -29.12
N SER A 117 -12.01 48.75 -30.42
CA SER A 117 -12.61 47.71 -31.28
C SER A 117 -11.92 46.34 -31.16
N GLY A 118 -10.84 46.25 -30.39
CA GLY A 118 -10.03 45.04 -30.26
C GLY A 118 -8.97 44.99 -31.36
N SER A 119 -7.76 45.38 -30.98
CA SER A 119 -6.57 45.35 -31.84
C SER A 119 -6.19 43.90 -32.22
N PRO A 120 -5.33 43.70 -33.23
CA PRO A 120 -4.70 42.39 -33.47
C PRO A 120 -4.01 41.81 -32.22
N ALA A 121 -3.52 42.67 -31.32
CA ALA A 121 -2.95 42.26 -30.03
C ALA A 121 -4.01 41.65 -29.10
N ASP A 122 -5.24 42.16 -29.08
CA ASP A 122 -6.33 41.60 -28.26
C ASP A 122 -6.75 40.19 -28.71
N ARG A 123 -6.71 39.92 -30.02
CA ARG A 123 -6.94 38.56 -30.54
C ARG A 123 -5.81 37.60 -30.15
N ALA A 124 -4.57 38.06 -30.15
CA ALA A 124 -3.42 37.27 -29.68
C ALA A 124 -3.54 36.98 -28.18
N VAL A 125 -3.95 37.97 -27.37
CA VAL A 125 -4.22 37.80 -25.94
C VAL A 125 -5.34 36.78 -25.70
N LEU A 126 -6.46 36.86 -26.43
CA LEU A 126 -7.56 35.88 -26.32
C LEU A 126 -7.12 34.47 -26.68
N ALA A 127 -6.33 34.31 -27.75
CA ALA A 127 -5.77 33.01 -28.12
C ALA A 127 -4.82 32.48 -27.03
N GLN A 128 -4.02 33.35 -26.42
CA GLN A 128 -3.11 33.00 -25.34
C GLN A 128 -3.84 32.64 -24.03
N MET A 129 -4.92 33.35 -23.70
CA MET A 129 -5.81 33.00 -22.59
C MET A 129 -6.49 31.64 -22.81
N ALA A 130 -7.05 31.41 -24.00
CA ALA A 130 -7.67 30.13 -24.34
C ALA A 130 -6.66 28.98 -24.28
N ALA A 131 -5.42 29.21 -24.74
CA ALA A 131 -4.33 28.23 -24.63
C ALA A 131 -3.95 27.98 -23.16
N ALA A 132 -3.87 29.01 -22.32
CA ALA A 132 -3.58 28.89 -20.90
C ALA A 132 -4.70 28.15 -20.14
N GLU A 133 -5.96 28.44 -20.44
CA GLU A 133 -7.11 27.73 -19.86
C GLU A 133 -7.15 26.26 -20.29
N ALA A 134 -6.90 25.97 -21.57
CA ALA A 134 -6.79 24.61 -22.07
C ALA A 134 -5.63 23.85 -21.40
N GLY A 135 -4.48 24.51 -21.23
CA GLY A 135 -3.34 23.97 -20.49
C GLY A 135 -3.67 23.67 -19.02
N ALA A 136 -4.37 24.58 -18.34
CA ALA A 136 -4.83 24.37 -16.96
C ALA A 136 -5.85 23.22 -16.85
N ALA A 137 -6.77 23.10 -17.82
CA ALA A 137 -7.73 22.00 -17.87
C ALA A 137 -7.04 20.64 -18.08
N ALA A 138 -6.06 20.58 -18.99
CA ALA A 138 -5.27 19.37 -19.22
C ALA A 138 -4.46 18.98 -17.97
N ALA A 139 -3.82 19.95 -17.31
CA ALA A 139 -3.07 19.70 -16.08
C ALA A 139 -3.98 19.22 -14.92
N ARG A 140 -5.19 19.77 -14.79
CA ARG A 140 -6.21 19.29 -13.82
C ARG A 140 -6.66 17.86 -14.12
N ALA A 141 -6.89 17.53 -15.39
CA ALA A 141 -7.26 16.17 -15.78
C ALA A 141 -6.13 15.17 -15.44
N ARG A 142 -4.88 15.55 -15.72
CA ARG A 142 -3.69 14.78 -15.33
C ARG A 142 -3.58 14.60 -13.81
N LEU A 143 -3.79 15.67 -13.04
CA LEU A 143 -3.81 15.60 -11.57
C LEU A 143 -4.88 14.63 -11.06
N ALA A 144 -6.10 14.72 -11.58
CA ALA A 144 -7.20 13.83 -11.20
C ALA A 144 -6.88 12.36 -11.53
N GLN A 145 -6.24 12.10 -12.67
CA GLN A 145 -5.79 10.75 -13.03
C GLN A 145 -4.73 10.23 -12.06
N LEU A 146 -3.72 11.04 -11.71
CA LEU A 146 -2.67 10.66 -10.76
C LEU A 146 -3.22 10.42 -9.35
N GLN A 147 -4.21 11.22 -8.92
CA GLN A 147 -4.91 11.00 -7.64
C GLN A 147 -5.72 9.69 -7.64
N ALA A 148 -6.47 9.42 -8.72
CA ALA A 148 -7.19 8.16 -8.84
C ALA A 148 -6.26 6.93 -8.88
N GLU A 149 -5.08 7.07 -9.50
CA GLU A 149 -4.05 6.03 -9.49
C GLU A 149 -3.44 5.80 -8.10
N ALA A 150 -3.26 6.89 -7.33
CA ALA A 150 -2.83 6.84 -5.93
C ALA A 150 -3.81 6.10 -5.03
N ASP A 151 -5.12 6.27 -5.28
CA ASP A 151 -6.17 5.74 -4.41
C ASP A 151 -6.58 4.29 -4.74
N GLY A 152 -6.49 3.85 -6.00
CA GLY A 152 -7.08 2.57 -6.43
C GLY A 152 -6.09 1.52 -6.94
N LYS A 153 -5.43 1.76 -8.07
CA LYS A 153 -4.78 0.68 -8.83
C LYS A 153 -3.40 0.29 -8.32
N ALA A 154 -2.63 1.27 -7.82
CA ALA A 154 -1.30 0.98 -7.30
C ALA A 154 -1.35 0.36 -5.91
N VAL A 155 -2.33 0.76 -5.10
CA VAL A 155 -2.51 0.22 -3.75
C VAL A 155 -2.77 -1.28 -3.80
N ASP A 156 -3.65 -1.74 -4.69
CA ASP A 156 -4.01 -3.16 -4.80
C ASP A 156 -2.87 -4.04 -5.30
N THR A 157 -2.10 -3.58 -6.29
CA THR A 157 -1.01 -4.39 -6.87
C THR A 157 0.15 -4.56 -5.91
N PHE A 158 0.60 -3.49 -5.24
CA PHE A 158 1.65 -3.58 -4.24
C PHE A 158 1.18 -4.30 -2.96
N ALA A 159 -0.10 -4.17 -2.57
CA ALA A 159 -0.64 -4.93 -1.44
C ALA A 159 -0.59 -6.45 -1.70
N ALA A 160 -1.00 -6.90 -2.88
CA ALA A 160 -0.93 -8.31 -3.25
C ALA A 160 0.52 -8.82 -3.28
N GLN A 161 1.45 -8.05 -3.84
CA GLN A 161 2.88 -8.41 -3.87
C GLN A 161 3.49 -8.47 -2.46
N LEU A 162 3.12 -7.53 -1.58
CA LEU A 162 3.59 -7.52 -0.20
C LEU A 162 3.07 -8.74 0.55
N GLN A 163 1.78 -9.05 0.42
CA GLN A 163 1.17 -10.23 1.04
C GLN A 163 1.84 -11.53 0.53
N GLN A 164 2.12 -11.62 -0.77
CA GLN A 164 2.82 -12.78 -1.33
C GLN A 164 4.25 -12.90 -0.77
N ALA A 165 4.99 -11.80 -0.66
CA ALA A 165 6.33 -11.80 -0.12
C ALA A 165 6.36 -12.14 1.38
N GLU A 166 5.40 -11.62 2.16
CA GLU A 166 5.22 -11.97 3.58
C GLU A 166 4.90 -13.45 3.76
N ALA A 167 4.02 -14.01 2.92
CA ALA A 167 3.71 -15.44 2.94
C ALA A 167 4.95 -16.29 2.60
N ALA A 168 5.79 -15.85 1.65
CA ALA A 168 7.05 -16.52 1.32
C ALA A 168 8.04 -16.50 2.50
N VAL A 169 8.16 -15.38 3.22
CA VAL A 169 8.97 -15.28 4.44
C VAL A 169 8.43 -16.22 5.53
N ALA A 170 7.11 -16.24 5.74
CA ALA A 170 6.49 -17.11 6.72
C ALA A 170 6.74 -18.60 6.40
N ALA A 171 6.59 -19.00 5.13
CA ALA A 171 6.88 -20.35 4.67
C ALA A 171 8.36 -20.70 4.88
N ALA A 172 9.29 -19.81 4.52
CA ALA A 172 10.73 -20.02 4.71
C ALA A 172 11.12 -20.13 6.20
N ARG A 173 10.43 -19.39 7.09
CA ARG A 173 10.58 -19.52 8.55
C ARG A 173 10.10 -20.86 9.05
N LEU A 174 8.96 -21.34 8.56
CA LEU A 174 8.44 -22.65 8.93
C LEU A 174 9.40 -23.77 8.51
N THR A 175 9.86 -23.76 7.26
CA THR A 175 10.86 -24.74 6.80
C THR A 175 12.16 -24.68 7.60
N LEU A 176 12.59 -23.49 8.03
CA LEU A 176 13.74 -23.37 8.93
C LEU A 176 13.45 -23.98 10.30
N ALA A 177 12.29 -23.70 10.89
CA ALA A 177 11.89 -24.27 12.17
C ALA A 177 11.77 -25.81 12.10
N GLU A 178 11.29 -26.36 10.99
CA GLU A 178 11.22 -27.81 10.76
C GLU A 178 12.62 -28.48 10.68
N THR A 179 13.69 -27.71 10.48
CA THR A 179 15.06 -28.27 10.59
C THR A 179 15.51 -28.51 12.03
N GLU A 180 14.80 -27.95 13.00
CA GLU A 180 15.06 -28.12 14.43
C GLU A 180 13.96 -28.99 15.05
N LEU A 181 14.29 -30.25 15.35
CA LEU A 181 13.37 -31.15 16.04
C LEU A 181 13.37 -30.84 17.54
N ILE A 182 12.27 -30.28 18.04
CA ILE A 182 12.07 -29.97 19.46
C ILE A 182 11.18 -31.03 20.10
N ALA A 183 11.49 -31.42 21.34
CA ALA A 183 10.67 -32.37 22.09
C ALA A 183 9.27 -31.79 22.38
N PRO A 184 8.17 -32.50 22.05
CA PRO A 184 6.81 -32.02 22.26
C PRO A 184 6.38 -32.01 23.74
N PHE A 185 7.05 -32.78 24.59
CA PHE A 185 6.82 -32.85 26.03
C PHE A 185 8.13 -33.22 26.76
N GLY A 186 8.15 -33.05 28.09
CA GLY A 186 9.28 -33.50 28.91
C GLY A 186 9.30 -35.02 29.04
N GLY A 187 10.39 -35.68 28.65
CA GLY A 187 10.51 -37.13 28.68
C GLY A 187 11.95 -37.60 28.55
N THR A 188 12.12 -38.92 28.47
CA THR A 188 13.42 -39.59 28.26
C THR A 188 13.51 -40.09 26.82
N VAL A 189 14.64 -39.87 26.15
CA VAL A 189 14.87 -40.44 24.81
C VAL A 189 15.04 -41.96 24.95
N ALA A 190 14.03 -42.71 24.52
CA ALA A 190 14.00 -44.17 24.61
C ALA A 190 14.76 -44.83 23.44
N GLN A 191 14.70 -44.22 22.25
CA GLN A 191 15.40 -44.71 21.07
C GLN A 191 15.78 -43.56 20.15
N LEU A 192 17.02 -43.59 19.66
CA LEU A 192 17.53 -42.66 18.65
C LEU A 192 17.82 -43.45 17.37
N ASN A 193 17.03 -43.22 16.32
CA ASN A 193 17.16 -43.90 15.03
C ASN A 193 18.02 -43.12 14.03
N LEU A 194 18.75 -42.12 14.50
CA LEU A 194 19.53 -41.23 13.65
C LEU A 194 21.02 -41.30 14.00
N LYS A 195 21.86 -41.23 12.96
CA LYS A 195 23.30 -40.98 13.09
C LYS A 195 23.67 -39.65 12.44
N VAL A 196 24.72 -39.03 12.97
CA VAL A 196 25.27 -37.79 12.40
C VAL A 196 25.72 -38.05 10.97
N GLY A 197 25.22 -37.25 10.02
CA GLY A 197 25.52 -37.38 8.59
C GLY A 197 24.60 -38.34 7.84
N GLU A 198 23.66 -39.00 8.52
CA GLU A 198 22.67 -39.86 7.87
C GLU A 198 21.55 -39.04 7.24
N GLN A 199 21.15 -39.40 6.02
CA GLN A 199 20.02 -38.80 5.33
C GLN A 199 18.75 -39.61 5.63
N ILE A 200 17.76 -38.95 6.20
CA ILE A 200 16.47 -39.52 6.57
C ILE A 200 15.38 -39.08 5.58
N ALA A 201 14.52 -40.02 5.19
CA ALA A 201 13.32 -39.73 4.39
C ALA A 201 12.24 -39.04 5.23
N SER A 202 11.45 -38.16 4.61
CA SER A 202 10.32 -37.53 5.27
C SER A 202 9.34 -38.58 5.81
N GLY A 203 8.89 -38.40 7.05
CA GLY A 203 7.97 -39.31 7.74
C GLY A 203 8.62 -40.51 8.43
N ALA A 204 9.93 -40.74 8.28
CA ALA A 204 10.59 -41.80 9.04
C ALA A 204 10.74 -41.41 10.53
N PRO A 205 10.59 -42.35 11.48
CA PRO A 205 10.67 -42.06 12.90
C PRO A 205 12.13 -41.81 13.34
N ALA A 206 12.44 -40.56 13.67
CA ALA A 206 13.77 -40.12 14.11
C ALA A 206 14.10 -40.49 15.56
N VAL A 207 13.20 -40.17 16.49
CA VAL A 207 13.40 -40.31 17.94
C VAL A 207 12.13 -40.87 18.56
N VAL A 208 12.27 -41.84 19.45
CA VAL A 208 11.20 -42.27 20.35
C VAL A 208 11.42 -41.59 21.69
N LEU A 209 10.49 -40.71 22.08
CA LEU A 209 10.51 -40.02 23.36
C LEU A 209 9.48 -40.67 24.29
N ALA A 210 9.90 -41.05 25.49
CA ALA A 210 9.09 -41.74 26.48
C ALA A 210 8.82 -40.86 27.70
N ASP A 211 7.54 -40.75 28.09
CA ASP A 211 7.16 -40.32 29.42
C ASP A 211 7.16 -41.54 30.35
N LEU A 212 8.00 -41.50 31.38
CA LEU A 212 8.14 -42.59 32.36
C LEU A 212 7.47 -42.26 33.71
N SER A 213 6.73 -41.15 33.78
CA SER A 213 6.07 -40.69 35.01
C SER A 213 4.74 -41.39 35.29
N GLY A 214 4.03 -41.86 34.25
CA GLY A 214 2.75 -42.55 34.37
C GLY A 214 2.75 -43.88 33.61
N TRP A 215 2.89 -44.99 34.31
CA TRP A 215 2.90 -46.32 33.70
C TRP A 215 1.48 -46.84 33.50
N ILE A 216 1.24 -47.39 32.32
CA ILE A 216 0.02 -48.10 31.96
C ILE A 216 0.42 -49.51 31.55
N ILE A 217 -0.25 -50.50 32.12
CA ILE A 217 -0.20 -51.89 31.67
C ILE A 217 -1.48 -52.16 30.90
N GLU A 218 -1.32 -52.64 29.67
CA GLU A 218 -2.43 -53.10 28.85
C GLU A 218 -2.39 -54.63 28.83
N THR A 219 -3.49 -55.25 29.24
CA THR A 219 -3.68 -56.70 29.15
C THR A 219 -4.79 -57.00 28.16
N ASP A 220 -4.56 -57.96 27.28
CA ASP A 220 -5.47 -58.37 26.22
C ASP A 220 -5.89 -59.85 26.35
N ASP A 221 -5.67 -60.45 27.54
CA ASP A 221 -5.96 -61.85 27.85
C ASP A 221 -7.21 -62.04 28.74
N VAL A 222 -7.96 -60.96 28.98
CA VAL A 222 -9.22 -61.02 29.74
C VAL A 222 -10.31 -61.57 28.84
N THR A 223 -10.77 -62.80 29.11
CA THR A 223 -11.78 -63.47 28.29
C THR A 223 -13.19 -62.92 28.52
N GLU A 224 -14.10 -63.15 27.57
CA GLU A 224 -15.53 -62.81 27.69
C GLU A 224 -16.19 -63.32 28.98
N ILE A 225 -15.71 -64.46 29.50
CA ILE A 225 -16.23 -65.05 30.74
C ILE A 225 -15.81 -64.22 31.97
N LYS A 226 -14.60 -63.64 31.95
CA LYS A 226 -14.00 -62.94 33.10
C LYS A 226 -14.25 -61.44 33.10
N VAL A 227 -14.44 -60.82 31.92
CA VAL A 227 -14.64 -59.36 31.83
C VAL A 227 -15.81 -58.82 32.66
N PRO A 228 -16.95 -59.51 32.85
CA PRO A 228 -18.06 -59.00 33.67
C PRO A 228 -17.73 -58.92 35.17
N GLU A 229 -16.69 -59.62 35.62
CA GLU A 229 -16.25 -59.63 37.02
C GLU A 229 -15.29 -58.46 37.33
N ILE A 230 -14.84 -57.73 36.31
CA ILE A 230 -13.86 -56.65 36.43
C ILE A 230 -14.55 -55.28 36.37
N GLN A 231 -14.16 -54.37 37.26
CA GLN A 231 -14.72 -53.02 37.32
C GLN A 231 -13.63 -51.95 37.18
N VAL A 232 -14.00 -50.83 36.57
CA VAL A 232 -13.13 -49.64 36.54
C VAL A 232 -12.92 -49.13 37.97
N GLY A 233 -11.67 -48.83 38.33
CA GLY A 233 -11.25 -48.45 39.67
C GLY A 233 -10.85 -49.62 40.58
N GLN A 234 -11.03 -50.87 40.14
CA GLN A 234 -10.64 -52.05 40.91
C GLN A 234 -9.12 -52.12 41.10
N THR A 235 -8.69 -52.45 42.32
CA THR A 235 -7.27 -52.65 42.65
C THR A 235 -6.77 -53.96 42.04
N VAL A 236 -5.54 -53.92 41.52
CA VAL A 236 -4.87 -55.10 40.96
C VAL A 236 -3.44 -55.20 41.49
N SER A 237 -2.99 -56.44 41.69
CA SER A 237 -1.60 -56.76 41.97
C SER A 237 -0.89 -57.12 40.66
N ILE A 238 0.30 -56.57 40.46
CA ILE A 238 1.08 -56.69 39.23
C ILE A 238 2.44 -57.26 39.59
N LYS A 239 2.85 -58.32 38.89
CA LYS A 239 4.20 -58.88 38.93
C LYS A 239 4.82 -58.78 37.55
N VAL A 240 5.97 -58.12 37.45
CA VAL A 240 6.71 -57.98 36.19
C VAL A 240 7.65 -59.16 36.04
N ASP A 241 7.62 -59.88 34.92
CA ASP A 241 8.39 -61.12 34.75
C ASP A 241 9.90 -60.88 34.89
N ALA A 242 10.36 -59.72 34.43
CA ALA A 242 11.76 -59.30 34.54
C ALA A 242 12.19 -58.92 35.97
N LEU A 243 11.24 -58.70 36.89
CA LEU A 243 11.48 -58.25 38.27
C LEU A 243 10.56 -59.03 39.23
N PRO A 244 10.77 -60.36 39.42
CA PRO A 244 9.83 -61.22 40.16
C PRO A 244 9.71 -60.88 41.66
N GLU A 245 10.73 -60.24 42.24
CA GLU A 245 10.75 -59.79 43.64
C GLU A 245 9.99 -58.46 43.84
N LEU A 246 9.57 -57.80 42.76
CA LEU A 246 8.89 -56.52 42.80
C LEU A 246 7.37 -56.73 42.65
N GLU A 247 6.64 -56.51 43.73
CA GLU A 247 5.18 -56.44 43.71
C GLU A 247 4.74 -54.98 43.51
N LEU A 248 4.02 -54.74 42.41
CA LEU A 248 3.45 -53.44 42.09
C LEU A 248 1.94 -53.50 42.28
N THR A 249 1.34 -52.35 42.60
CA THR A 249 -0.09 -52.18 42.71
C THR A 249 -0.57 -51.16 41.70
N GLY A 250 -1.77 -51.38 41.17
CA GLY A 250 -2.40 -50.50 40.20
C GLY A 250 -3.92 -50.51 40.33
N GLN A 251 -4.58 -49.72 39.50
CA GLN A 251 -6.03 -49.67 39.40
C GLN A 251 -6.46 -49.80 37.94
N VAL A 252 -7.58 -50.49 37.72
CA VAL A 252 -8.20 -50.59 36.40
C VAL A 252 -8.64 -49.19 35.96
N GLU A 253 -8.02 -48.68 34.89
CA GLU A 253 -8.34 -47.36 34.32
C GLU A 253 -9.48 -47.46 33.31
N SER A 254 -9.46 -48.49 32.46
CA SER A 254 -10.51 -48.69 31.45
C SER A 254 -10.61 -50.15 31.00
N ILE A 255 -11.81 -50.54 30.59
CA ILE A 255 -12.11 -51.83 29.99
C ILE A 255 -12.61 -51.56 28.57
N GLY A 256 -12.03 -52.22 27.57
CA GLY A 256 -12.41 -52.08 26.18
C GLY A 256 -13.88 -52.47 25.95
N ALA A 257 -14.61 -51.66 25.19
CA ALA A 257 -16.01 -51.94 24.89
C ALA A 257 -16.21 -52.92 23.72
N VAL A 258 -15.15 -53.19 22.95
CA VAL A 258 -15.17 -54.04 21.75
C VAL A 258 -14.22 -55.21 21.97
N SER A 259 -14.71 -56.41 21.68
CA SER A 259 -13.94 -57.65 21.79
C SER A 259 -12.89 -57.77 20.68
N GLN A 260 -11.81 -58.48 20.99
CA GLN A 260 -10.78 -58.90 20.04
C GLN A 260 -10.69 -60.43 20.02
N VAL A 261 -10.33 -61.01 18.88
CA VAL A 261 -10.08 -62.46 18.78
C VAL A 261 -8.59 -62.69 18.84
N ARG A 262 -8.12 -63.35 19.89
CA ARG A 262 -6.70 -63.67 20.11
C ARG A 262 -6.54 -65.17 20.20
N SER A 263 -5.79 -65.75 19.26
CA SER A 263 -5.52 -67.20 19.22
C SER A 263 -6.79 -68.09 19.25
N GLY A 264 -7.93 -67.58 18.79
CA GLY A 264 -9.22 -68.28 18.79
C GLY A 264 -10.16 -67.94 19.94
N ASP A 265 -9.69 -67.22 20.96
CA ASP A 265 -10.48 -66.79 22.12
C ASP A 265 -10.97 -65.34 21.97
N VAL A 266 -12.17 -65.06 22.48
CA VAL A 266 -12.76 -63.71 22.56
C VAL A 266 -12.27 -63.03 23.84
N THR A 267 -11.49 -61.96 23.69
CA THR A 267 -10.91 -61.19 24.79
C THR A 267 -11.26 -59.71 24.73
N TYR A 268 -11.11 -59.03 25.86
CA TYR A 268 -11.35 -57.60 26.01
C TYR A 268 -10.09 -56.92 26.55
N PRO A 269 -9.55 -55.89 25.88
CA PRO A 269 -8.37 -55.19 26.38
C PRO A 269 -8.71 -54.40 27.65
N VAL A 270 -7.89 -54.52 28.68
CA VAL A 270 -8.02 -53.78 29.94
C VAL A 270 -6.75 -52.97 30.18
N LYS A 271 -6.92 -51.68 30.47
CA LYS A 271 -5.81 -50.78 30.83
C LYS A 271 -5.78 -50.57 32.33
N ILE A 272 -4.60 -50.69 32.90
CA ILE A 272 -4.34 -50.59 34.33
C ILE A 272 -3.29 -49.52 34.53
N LYS A 273 -3.61 -48.54 35.36
CA LYS A 273 -2.68 -47.49 35.77
C LYS A 273 -1.93 -47.93 37.02
N LEU A 274 -0.60 -47.88 36.99
CA LEU A 274 0.20 -48.19 38.18
C LEU A 274 0.09 -47.07 39.21
N THR A 275 -0.08 -47.46 40.47
CA THR A 275 -0.07 -46.54 41.62
C THR A 275 1.35 -46.35 42.14
N THR A 276 2.19 -47.40 42.05
CA THR A 276 3.60 -47.38 42.45
C THR A 276 4.47 -47.69 41.24
N SER A 277 5.56 -46.93 41.07
CA SER A 277 6.51 -47.07 39.97
C SER A 277 7.91 -47.38 40.49
N ASP A 278 8.68 -48.20 39.75
CA ASP A 278 10.07 -48.52 40.05
C ASP A 278 10.97 -48.06 38.88
N PRO A 279 12.11 -47.38 39.14
CA PRO A 279 13.02 -46.89 38.11
C PRO A 279 13.60 -47.96 37.16
N ARG A 280 13.51 -49.25 37.53
CA ARG A 280 13.99 -50.38 36.72
C ARG A 280 12.99 -50.80 35.63
N LEU A 281 11.75 -50.33 35.69
CA LEU A 281 10.74 -50.63 34.67
C LEU A 281 11.16 -50.09 33.29
N ARG A 282 10.87 -50.86 32.24
CA ARG A 282 11.12 -50.48 30.84
C ARG A 282 9.87 -50.80 30.00
N TRP A 283 9.64 -50.00 28.96
CA TRP A 283 8.55 -50.26 28.00
C TRP A 283 8.72 -51.64 27.35
N GLY A 284 7.60 -52.33 27.17
CA GLY A 284 7.55 -53.67 26.57
C GLY A 284 7.85 -54.84 27.51
N MET A 285 8.11 -54.59 28.80
CA MET A 285 8.18 -55.68 29.79
C MET A 285 6.82 -56.38 29.93
N THR A 286 6.84 -57.71 30.01
CA THR A 286 5.66 -58.51 30.30
C THR A 286 5.37 -58.53 31.80
N ALA A 287 4.09 -58.55 32.15
CA ALA A 287 3.64 -58.58 33.53
C ALA A 287 2.40 -59.45 33.69
N ALA A 288 2.34 -60.19 34.79
CA ALA A 288 1.16 -60.91 35.24
C ALA A 288 0.31 -59.98 36.11
N VAL A 289 -0.97 -59.84 35.76
CA VAL A 289 -1.95 -59.05 36.52
C VAL A 289 -2.89 -60.00 37.25
N THR A 290 -3.08 -59.75 38.55
CA THR A 290 -4.07 -60.44 39.38
C THR A 290 -5.09 -59.42 39.86
N PHE A 291 -6.36 -59.63 39.48
CA PHE A 291 -7.48 -58.81 39.92
C PHE A 291 -7.91 -59.21 41.33
N GLU A 292 -7.95 -58.24 42.26
CA GLU A 292 -8.43 -58.50 43.63
C GLU A 292 -9.96 -58.61 43.64
N LYS A 293 -10.51 -59.49 44.50
CA LYS A 293 -11.96 -59.71 44.60
C LYS A 293 -12.68 -58.62 45.39
#